data_AF-A0A417KWN4-F1
#
_entry.id   AF-A0A417KWN4-F1
#
_cell.length_a   1.000
_cell.length_b   1.000
_cell.length_c   1.000
_cell.angle_alpha   90.00
_cell.angle_beta   90.00
_cell.angle_gamma   90.00
#
_symmetry.space_group_name_H-M   'P 1'
#
loop_
_entity.id
_entity.type
_entity.pdbx_description
1 polymer ?
#
loop_
_entity_poly.entity_id
_entity_poly.type
_entity_poly.pdbx_seq_one_letter_code
_entity_poly.pdbx_strand_id
1 'polypeptide(L)'
;MNTKFIHLLYVPTMACNMQCRYCYLEDNTVDTLKGEDCVETLRYAIAKFREADVVPFNISLHGGEVTTLSKQKFHDLIQYISEYYQENREQITNAGFRAGRPHIKTNLYGLDRHMETIREFKVSVSGSLDLPFALHEKYRVTKNGEGTLDRILENIKLLESIPNRKKVSATIFKEHYEQIDQIIEDIRFLDQNTCLDMNDFNFMIGFDYNSCGLLHHMSEEEQLIFYRRMHEAFDGTNLDTGVNGSWFDEFGPEYCTNCDNCGEKFFLLEQNGDLYSCVRGQKKEDFYYGNIYRDTVEAILKTAVRKIFQSHNQQPFSETCAKCGYLYLCKTGCPFVKNVYKSGKSYTCLLQQQMYKDRNYSKDPFPEETIYEYVTKMRLEDPERYRPVKQSTEYPGLEQIIAEDAKLKYIYDSCVFELEVDGKRYPLISQLLRKSRDIVYLTPVSTVKIRMKKHMLKEECDYPENNALYLMLLSGELVTYGDEGRTKQRHLATHQIYKGVLDHSRENEEEWYVYDLSGLLGEYAKEYAQDKPNNLFFTTTELRDYHYQKQKNNAYYHIQAINLPFQNIEFYYMTLEQKKDEEASHEF
;
A
#
# COMPACT_ATOMS: atom_id res chain seq x y z
N MET A 1 -6.20 -26.35 -6.87
CA MET A 1 -5.16 -25.38 -7.26
C MET A 1 -5.89 -24.21 -7.92
N ASN A 2 -5.51 -22.97 -7.60
CA ASN A 2 -6.14 -21.78 -8.14
C ASN A 2 -5.17 -21.18 -9.16
N THR A 3 -5.38 -21.46 -10.45
CA THR A 3 -4.52 -20.99 -11.56
C THR A 3 -4.29 -19.48 -11.42
N LYS A 4 -3.02 -19.06 -11.45
CA LYS A 4 -2.67 -17.65 -11.31
C LYS A 4 -2.60 -16.97 -12.67
N PHE A 5 -3.30 -15.86 -12.83
CA PHE A 5 -3.28 -15.08 -14.07
C PHE A 5 -2.40 -13.83 -13.92
N ILE A 6 -1.51 -13.60 -14.89
CA ILE A 6 -0.58 -12.45 -14.87
C ILE A 6 -0.63 -11.64 -16.17
N HIS A 7 -0.26 -10.36 -16.06
CA HIS A 7 0.06 -9.50 -17.20
C HIS A 7 1.57 -9.52 -17.39
N LEU A 8 2.01 -10.06 -18.52
CA LEU A 8 3.40 -10.19 -18.91
C LEU A 8 3.76 -9.14 -19.97
N LEU A 9 4.58 -8.17 -19.58
CA LEU A 9 5.28 -7.31 -20.51
C LEU A 9 6.56 -8.03 -20.94
N TYR A 10 6.79 -8.22 -22.23
CA TYR A 10 8.02 -8.84 -22.72
C TYR A 10 8.88 -7.83 -23.47
N VAL A 11 10.16 -7.77 -23.10
CA VAL A 11 11.20 -6.93 -23.70
C VAL A 11 12.13 -7.84 -24.51
N PRO A 12 11.83 -8.09 -25.81
CA PRO A 12 12.61 -8.98 -26.66
C PRO A 12 13.92 -8.37 -27.15
N THR A 13 14.13 -7.07 -26.92
CA THR A 13 15.35 -6.35 -27.29
C THR A 13 15.50 -5.08 -26.44
N MET A 14 16.74 -4.79 -26.05
CA MET A 14 17.11 -3.49 -25.46
C MET A 14 17.52 -2.46 -26.52
N ALA A 15 17.73 -2.87 -27.77
CA ALA A 15 18.11 -1.97 -28.86
C ALA A 15 17.00 -0.95 -29.16
N CYS A 16 17.36 0.33 -29.22
CA CYS A 16 16.51 1.38 -29.77
C CYS A 16 17.19 2.08 -30.96
N ASN A 17 16.39 2.53 -31.92
CA ASN A 17 16.81 3.38 -33.05
C ASN A 17 16.71 4.89 -32.73
N MET A 18 16.13 5.26 -31.59
CA MET A 18 16.05 6.62 -31.07
C MET A 18 16.87 6.79 -29.80
N GLN A 19 17.10 8.03 -29.39
CA GLN A 19 17.74 8.43 -28.15
C GLN A 19 16.93 9.57 -27.53
N CYS A 20 15.69 9.27 -27.12
CA CYS A 20 14.84 10.26 -26.47
C CYS A 20 15.55 10.82 -25.23
N ARG A 21 15.61 12.14 -25.09
CA ARG A 21 16.41 12.82 -24.07
C ARG A 21 15.94 12.56 -22.63
N TYR A 22 14.69 12.12 -22.47
CA TYR A 22 14.08 11.77 -21.18
C TYR A 22 13.82 10.25 -21.03
N CYS A 23 14.39 9.42 -21.92
CA CYS A 23 14.11 7.99 -21.95
C CYS A 23 14.45 7.32 -20.61
N TYR A 24 13.51 6.55 -20.06
CA TYR A 24 13.72 5.87 -18.79
C TYR A 24 14.79 4.77 -18.81
N LEU A 25 15.13 4.29 -20.01
CA LEU A 25 16.20 3.30 -20.21
C LEU A 25 17.58 3.96 -20.35
N GLU A 26 17.66 5.27 -20.54
CA GLU A 26 18.92 6.02 -20.68
C GLU A 26 19.88 5.32 -21.68
N ASP A 27 21.12 5.06 -21.26
CA ASP A 27 22.17 4.41 -22.04
C ASP A 27 21.98 2.89 -22.20
N ASN A 28 20.96 2.30 -21.58
CA ASN A 28 20.66 0.87 -21.72
C ASN A 28 20.00 0.52 -23.06
N THR A 29 19.78 1.49 -23.96
CA THR A 29 19.09 1.32 -25.25
C THR A 29 19.99 0.74 -26.36
N VAL A 30 20.81 -0.25 -25.99
CA VAL A 30 21.84 -0.88 -26.83
C VAL A 30 21.62 -2.40 -26.90
N ASP A 31 21.96 -2.98 -28.05
CA ASP A 31 21.94 -4.44 -28.21
C ASP A 31 23.25 -5.04 -27.66
N THR A 32 23.19 -5.60 -26.46
CA THR A 32 24.32 -6.28 -25.80
C THR A 32 24.27 -7.80 -25.94
N LEU A 33 23.16 -8.38 -26.41
CA LEU A 33 22.90 -9.82 -26.39
C LEU A 33 23.00 -10.45 -27.78
N LYS A 34 24.04 -10.07 -28.54
CA LYS A 34 24.31 -10.60 -29.89
C LYS A 34 24.40 -12.13 -29.87
N GLY A 35 23.30 -12.82 -30.18
CA GLY A 35 23.25 -14.29 -30.32
C GLY A 35 22.12 -14.98 -29.54
N GLU A 36 21.52 -14.34 -28.53
CA GLU A 36 20.38 -14.92 -27.82
C GLU A 36 19.08 -14.74 -28.63
N ASP A 37 18.20 -15.74 -28.60
CA ASP A 37 16.93 -15.73 -29.32
C ASP A 37 15.78 -15.33 -28.40
N CYS A 38 15.21 -14.15 -28.63
CA CYS A 38 14.08 -13.64 -27.87
C CYS A 38 12.83 -14.52 -27.99
N VAL A 39 12.65 -15.23 -29.11
CA VAL A 39 11.54 -16.18 -29.25
C VAL A 39 11.72 -17.34 -28.29
N GLU A 40 12.93 -17.88 -28.18
CA GLU A 40 13.23 -19.00 -27.28
C GLU A 40 13.16 -18.60 -25.81
N THR A 41 13.58 -17.38 -25.44
CA THR A 41 13.36 -16.87 -24.07
C THR A 41 11.88 -16.85 -23.70
N LEU A 42 11.03 -16.29 -24.57
CA LEU A 42 9.59 -16.25 -24.30
C LEU A 42 9.00 -17.66 -24.27
N ARG A 43 9.40 -18.54 -25.19
CA ARG A 43 8.96 -19.95 -25.22
C ARG A 43 9.28 -20.67 -23.92
N TYR A 44 10.53 -20.55 -23.46
CA TYR A 44 10.98 -21.13 -22.20
C TYR A 44 10.19 -20.58 -21.01
N ALA A 45 9.98 -19.25 -20.95
CA ALA A 45 9.22 -18.63 -19.88
C ALA A 45 7.76 -19.12 -19.82
N ILE A 46 7.07 -19.19 -20.97
CA ILE A 46 5.70 -19.68 -21.04
C ILE A 46 5.61 -21.15 -20.61
N ALA A 47 6.53 -22.01 -21.04
CA ALA A 47 6.57 -23.40 -20.63
C ALA A 47 6.74 -23.52 -19.10
N LYS A 48 7.67 -22.75 -18.54
CA LYS A 48 7.93 -22.74 -17.09
C LYS A 48 6.77 -22.17 -16.28
N PHE A 49 6.07 -21.15 -16.79
CA PHE A 49 4.84 -20.64 -16.17
C PHE A 49 3.72 -21.68 -16.18
N ARG A 50 3.55 -22.39 -17.30
CA ARG A 50 2.56 -23.47 -17.45
C ARG A 50 2.79 -24.59 -16.43
N GLU A 51 4.03 -25.01 -16.23
CA GLU A 51 4.40 -26.02 -15.20
C GLU A 51 4.04 -25.58 -13.78
N ALA A 52 4.01 -24.27 -13.51
CA ALA A 52 3.68 -23.69 -12.23
C ALA A 52 2.21 -23.25 -12.10
N ASP A 53 1.32 -23.63 -13.03
CA ASP A 53 -0.09 -23.22 -13.08
C ASP A 53 -0.26 -21.69 -13.11
N VAL A 54 0.63 -21.01 -13.86
CA VAL A 54 0.60 -19.57 -14.12
C VAL A 54 0.30 -19.30 -15.60
N VAL A 55 -0.69 -18.45 -15.87
CA VAL A 55 -1.16 -18.12 -17.21
C VAL A 55 -1.02 -16.63 -17.46
N PRO A 56 -0.14 -16.21 -18.38
CA PRO A 56 -0.16 -14.85 -18.91
C PRO A 56 -1.46 -14.56 -19.66
N PHE A 57 -2.42 -13.86 -19.05
CA PHE A 57 -3.67 -13.50 -19.73
C PHE A 57 -3.45 -12.39 -20.77
N ASN A 58 -2.38 -11.61 -20.60
CA ASN A 58 -1.93 -10.61 -21.55
C ASN A 58 -0.40 -10.70 -21.69
N ILE A 59 0.05 -10.80 -22.94
CA ILE A 59 1.44 -10.65 -23.39
C ILE A 59 1.51 -9.41 -24.28
N SER A 60 2.25 -8.41 -23.82
CA SER A 60 2.47 -7.15 -24.54
C SER A 60 3.95 -6.94 -24.80
N LEU A 61 4.33 -6.67 -26.05
CA LEU A 61 5.72 -6.41 -26.41
C LEU A 61 6.08 -4.94 -26.13
N HIS A 62 7.17 -4.77 -25.41
CA HIS A 62 7.82 -3.50 -25.10
C HIS A 62 9.32 -3.63 -25.37
N GLY A 63 10.15 -2.70 -24.94
CA GLY A 63 11.61 -2.79 -24.98
C GLY A 63 12.20 -1.53 -25.57
N GLY A 64 13.52 -1.52 -25.84
CA GLY A 64 14.16 -0.34 -26.41
C GLY A 64 13.37 0.19 -27.60
N GLU A 65 13.27 -0.61 -28.66
CA GLU A 65 12.27 -0.46 -29.72
C GLU A 65 12.06 -1.81 -30.42
N VAL A 66 10.85 -2.37 -30.34
CA VAL A 66 10.53 -3.72 -30.87
C VAL A 66 10.74 -3.80 -32.39
N THR A 67 10.48 -2.71 -33.12
CA THR A 67 10.67 -2.68 -34.58
C THR A 67 12.15 -2.74 -35.01
N THR A 68 13.10 -2.65 -34.09
CA THR A 68 14.52 -2.85 -34.41
C THR A 68 14.86 -4.31 -34.75
N LEU A 69 14.05 -5.26 -34.27
CA LEU A 69 14.18 -6.69 -34.60
C LEU A 69 14.24 -6.90 -36.12
N SER A 70 14.96 -7.93 -36.55
CA SER A 70 14.93 -8.38 -37.95
C SER A 70 13.51 -8.81 -38.33
N LYS A 71 13.13 -8.71 -39.60
CA LYS A 71 11.81 -9.14 -40.10
C LYS A 71 11.46 -10.56 -39.64
N GLN A 72 12.39 -11.50 -39.78
CA GLN A 72 12.19 -12.90 -39.38
C GLN A 72 11.90 -13.03 -37.88
N LYS A 73 12.78 -12.52 -37.00
CA LYS A 73 12.56 -12.56 -35.54
C LYS A 73 11.26 -11.88 -35.10
N PHE A 74 10.91 -10.74 -35.70
CA PHE A 74 9.65 -10.05 -35.38
C PHE A 74 8.44 -10.91 -35.78
N HIS A 75 8.47 -11.49 -36.98
CA HIS A 75 7.45 -12.43 -37.44
C HIS A 75 7.29 -13.61 -36.49
N ASP A 76 8.37 -14.32 -36.20
CA ASP A 76 8.34 -15.55 -35.40
C ASP A 76 7.83 -15.29 -33.96
N LEU A 77 8.22 -14.15 -33.38
CA LEU A 77 7.74 -13.73 -32.07
C LEU A 77 6.23 -13.44 -32.07
N ILE A 78 5.74 -12.72 -33.07
CA ILE A 78 4.30 -12.39 -33.20
C ILE A 78 3.48 -13.64 -33.47
N GLN A 79 3.97 -14.54 -34.34
CA GLN A 79 3.35 -15.82 -34.61
C GLN A 79 3.19 -16.64 -33.33
N TYR A 80 4.28 -16.79 -32.55
CA TYR A 80 4.26 -17.51 -31.29
C TYR A 80 3.22 -16.95 -30.29
N ILE A 81 3.14 -15.63 -30.14
CA ILE A 81 2.16 -14.99 -29.26
C ILE A 81 0.72 -15.21 -29.78
N SER A 82 0.52 -15.18 -31.09
CA SER A 82 -0.78 -15.45 -31.71
C SER A 82 -1.25 -16.87 -31.43
N GLU A 83 -0.36 -17.86 -31.62
CA GLU A 83 -0.62 -19.28 -31.32
C GLU A 83 -0.92 -19.48 -29.84
N TYR A 84 -0.12 -18.87 -28.94
CA TYR A 84 -0.37 -18.89 -27.51
C TYR A 84 -1.79 -18.42 -27.14
N TYR A 85 -2.26 -17.30 -27.69
CA TYR A 85 -3.62 -16.81 -27.41
C TYR A 85 -4.71 -17.72 -27.98
N GLN A 86 -4.44 -18.43 -29.08
CA GLN A 86 -5.38 -19.40 -29.65
C GLN A 86 -5.50 -20.63 -28.74
N GLU A 87 -4.36 -21.18 -28.29
CA GLU A 87 -4.30 -22.33 -27.39
C GLU A 87 -4.98 -22.06 -26.04
N ASN A 88 -4.74 -20.88 -25.45
CA ASN A 88 -5.17 -20.55 -24.09
C ASN A 88 -6.48 -19.75 -24.04
N ARG A 89 -7.16 -19.59 -25.18
CA ARG A 89 -8.34 -18.71 -25.32
C ARG A 89 -9.42 -19.04 -24.29
N GLU A 90 -9.82 -20.30 -24.22
CA GLU A 90 -10.90 -20.76 -23.34
C GLU A 90 -10.54 -20.56 -21.87
N GLN A 91 -9.32 -20.93 -21.46
CA GLN A 91 -8.83 -20.75 -20.10
C GLN A 91 -8.82 -19.27 -19.68
N ILE A 92 -8.34 -18.38 -20.56
CA ILE A 92 -8.29 -16.95 -20.31
C ILE A 92 -9.70 -16.35 -20.21
N THR A 93 -10.61 -16.72 -21.12
CA THR A 93 -11.99 -16.17 -21.12
C THR A 93 -12.83 -16.70 -19.96
N ASN A 94 -12.65 -17.97 -19.57
CA ASN A 94 -13.37 -18.55 -18.43
C ASN A 94 -12.94 -17.92 -17.10
N ALA A 95 -11.72 -17.38 -17.03
CA ALA A 95 -11.24 -16.60 -15.89
C ALA A 95 -11.68 -15.12 -15.91
N GLY A 96 -12.53 -14.71 -16.87
CA GLY A 96 -13.06 -13.35 -16.98
C GLY A 96 -12.13 -12.35 -17.69
N PHE A 97 -11.00 -12.81 -18.23
CA PHE A 97 -10.10 -11.95 -19.00
C PHE A 97 -10.44 -11.96 -20.50
N ARG A 98 -10.06 -10.89 -21.20
CA ARG A 98 -10.19 -10.83 -22.67
C ARG A 98 -8.99 -11.54 -23.30
N ALA A 99 -9.24 -12.61 -24.05
CA ALA A 99 -8.20 -13.24 -24.87
C ALA A 99 -7.68 -12.22 -25.90
N GLY A 100 -6.39 -11.92 -25.78
CA GLY A 100 -5.74 -10.85 -26.52
C GLY A 100 -5.48 -11.18 -28.00
N ARG A 101 -4.80 -10.23 -28.64
CA ARG A 101 -4.04 -10.41 -29.89
C ARG A 101 -2.62 -9.96 -29.59
N PRO A 102 -1.63 -10.31 -30.42
CA PRO A 102 -0.31 -9.72 -30.30
C PRO A 102 -0.41 -8.18 -30.26
N HIS A 103 0.29 -7.58 -29.30
CA HIS A 103 0.29 -6.13 -29.07
C HIS A 103 1.72 -5.63 -28.98
N ILE A 104 2.01 -4.49 -29.63
CA ILE A 104 3.32 -3.84 -29.57
C ILE A 104 3.20 -2.41 -29.06
N LYS A 105 4.16 -2.02 -28.22
CA LYS A 105 4.50 -0.64 -27.89
C LYS A 105 5.70 -0.22 -28.74
N THR A 106 5.58 0.87 -29.47
CA THR A 106 6.60 1.32 -30.44
C THR A 106 6.72 2.83 -30.48
N ASN A 107 7.90 3.33 -30.84
CA ASN A 107 8.14 4.73 -31.20
C ASN A 107 7.67 5.11 -32.61
N LEU A 108 7.11 4.16 -33.37
CA LEU A 108 6.57 4.30 -34.73
C LEU A 108 7.61 4.59 -35.83
N TYR A 109 8.87 4.89 -35.51
CA TYR A 109 9.87 5.35 -36.50
C TYR A 109 10.30 4.25 -37.50
N GLY A 110 10.39 3.00 -37.04
CA GLY A 110 10.80 1.83 -37.84
C GLY A 110 9.65 0.92 -38.26
N LEU A 111 8.40 1.39 -38.17
CA LEU A 111 7.19 0.57 -38.29
C LEU A 111 7.04 -0.07 -39.68
N ASP A 112 7.43 0.65 -40.74
CA ASP A 112 7.36 0.22 -42.14
C ASP A 112 8.04 -1.12 -42.41
N ARG A 113 9.09 -1.43 -41.66
CA ARG A 113 9.86 -2.68 -41.76
C ARG A 113 9.02 -3.94 -41.53
N HIS A 114 7.93 -3.84 -40.75
CA HIS A 114 7.17 -4.99 -40.24
C HIS A 114 5.69 -4.96 -40.59
N MET A 115 5.27 -4.07 -41.49
CA MET A 115 3.85 -3.90 -41.84
C MET A 115 3.18 -5.15 -42.42
N GLU A 116 3.94 -6.02 -43.07
CA GLU A 116 3.43 -7.31 -43.57
C GLU A 116 2.94 -8.20 -42.42
N THR A 117 3.82 -8.49 -41.46
CA THR A 117 3.50 -9.25 -40.25
C THR A 117 2.39 -8.58 -39.42
N ILE A 118 2.46 -7.26 -39.26
CA ILE A 118 1.44 -6.51 -38.49
C ILE A 118 0.04 -6.72 -39.09
N ARG A 119 -0.08 -6.69 -40.42
CA ARG A 119 -1.34 -6.94 -41.13
C ARG A 119 -1.78 -8.39 -41.03
N GLU A 120 -0.86 -9.32 -41.26
CA GLU A 120 -1.11 -10.77 -41.22
C GLU A 120 -1.73 -11.20 -39.89
N PHE A 121 -1.12 -10.80 -38.78
CA PHE A 121 -1.55 -11.20 -37.44
C PHE A 121 -2.50 -10.20 -36.76
N LYS A 122 -2.90 -9.13 -37.46
CA LYS A 122 -3.76 -8.05 -36.94
C LYS A 122 -3.24 -7.52 -35.60
N VAL A 123 -1.94 -7.24 -35.57
CA VAL A 123 -1.21 -6.78 -34.38
C VAL A 123 -1.78 -5.44 -33.93
N SER A 124 -2.09 -5.32 -32.65
CA SER A 124 -2.50 -4.04 -32.06
C SER A 124 -1.27 -3.18 -31.83
N VAL A 125 -1.33 -1.91 -32.25
CA VAL A 125 -0.20 -0.97 -32.17
C VAL A 125 -0.54 0.14 -31.19
N SER A 126 0.35 0.37 -30.23
CA SER A 126 0.35 1.57 -29.40
C SER A 126 1.66 2.34 -29.59
N GLY A 127 1.55 3.52 -30.21
CA GLY A 127 2.66 4.39 -30.54
C GLY A 127 2.98 5.44 -29.48
N SER A 128 4.24 5.83 -29.39
CA SER A 128 4.68 6.96 -28.55
C SER A 128 4.84 8.23 -29.40
N LEU A 129 3.95 9.20 -29.20
CA LEU A 129 3.90 10.47 -29.91
C LEU A 129 3.59 11.58 -28.90
N ASP A 130 4.61 12.31 -28.48
CA ASP A 130 4.44 13.43 -27.54
C ASP A 130 3.77 14.64 -28.19
N LEU A 131 3.13 15.44 -27.34
CA LEU A 131 2.49 16.69 -27.66
C LEU A 131 2.96 17.78 -26.68
N PRO A 132 3.21 19.02 -27.13
CA PRO A 132 3.06 19.46 -28.52
C PRO A 132 4.21 18.96 -29.42
N PHE A 133 3.97 18.95 -30.73
CA PHE A 133 4.93 18.50 -31.75
C PHE A 133 6.28 19.20 -31.68
N ALA A 134 6.31 20.49 -31.30
CA ALA A 134 7.55 21.22 -31.08
C ALA A 134 8.44 20.58 -30.01
N LEU A 135 7.85 20.07 -28.92
CA LEU A 135 8.59 19.37 -27.86
C LEU A 135 8.87 17.92 -28.22
N HIS A 136 8.01 17.27 -29.00
CA HIS A 136 8.31 15.97 -29.61
C HIS A 136 9.64 16.03 -30.36
N GLU A 137 9.77 16.97 -31.30
CA GLU A 137 10.99 17.15 -32.11
C GLU A 137 12.22 17.48 -31.25
N LYS A 138 12.04 18.29 -30.21
CA LYS A 138 13.13 18.66 -29.30
C LYS A 138 13.69 17.47 -28.53
N TYR A 139 12.82 16.58 -28.06
CA TYR A 139 13.20 15.55 -27.07
C TYR A 139 13.23 14.13 -27.62
N ARG A 140 12.50 13.82 -28.68
CA ARG A 140 12.42 12.48 -29.29
C ARG A 140 13.25 12.48 -30.57
N VAL A 141 14.56 12.30 -30.41
CA VAL A 141 15.53 12.35 -31.51
C VAL A 141 16.08 10.98 -31.87
N THR A 142 16.64 10.83 -33.06
CA THR A 142 17.45 9.66 -33.43
C THR A 142 18.75 9.63 -32.62
N LYS A 143 19.50 8.51 -32.67
CA LYS A 143 20.84 8.42 -32.07
C LYS A 143 21.86 9.43 -32.63
N ASN A 144 21.57 10.01 -33.80
CA ASN A 144 22.39 11.06 -34.40
C ASN A 144 21.87 12.47 -34.08
N GLY A 145 20.83 12.60 -33.25
CA GLY A 145 20.25 13.87 -32.84
C GLY A 145 19.26 14.49 -33.84
N GLU A 146 18.82 13.74 -34.86
CA GLU A 146 17.87 14.20 -35.87
C GLU A 146 16.43 14.11 -35.36
N GLY A 147 15.56 14.97 -35.90
CA GLY A 147 14.11 14.92 -35.68
C GLY A 147 13.47 13.61 -36.13
N THR A 148 12.31 13.28 -35.55
CA THR A 148 11.61 12.01 -35.83
C THR A 148 10.15 12.15 -36.22
N LEU A 149 9.55 13.32 -36.01
CA LEU A 149 8.12 13.57 -36.19
C LEU A 149 7.65 13.29 -37.62
N ASP A 150 8.34 13.83 -38.63
CA ASP A 150 7.93 13.68 -40.04
C ASP A 150 7.85 12.20 -40.44
N ARG A 151 8.89 11.43 -40.10
CA ARG A 151 8.95 9.99 -40.35
C ARG A 151 7.87 9.22 -39.59
N ILE A 152 7.60 9.62 -38.35
CA ILE A 152 6.54 9.02 -37.52
C ILE A 152 5.16 9.30 -38.14
N LEU A 153 4.87 10.52 -38.58
CA LEU A 153 3.61 10.89 -39.24
C LEU A 153 3.43 10.17 -40.59
N GLU A 154 4.51 9.97 -41.36
CA GLU A 154 4.48 9.11 -42.55
C GLU A 154 4.13 7.67 -42.22
N ASN A 155 4.75 7.10 -41.19
CA ASN A 155 4.50 5.72 -40.77
C ASN A 155 3.10 5.52 -40.17
N ILE A 156 2.52 6.54 -39.53
CA ILE A 156 1.14 6.52 -39.06
C ILE A 156 0.16 6.27 -40.22
N LYS A 157 0.42 6.80 -41.42
CA LYS A 157 -0.42 6.54 -42.61
C LYS A 157 -0.46 5.07 -42.98
N LEU A 158 0.63 4.33 -42.76
CA LEU A 158 0.68 2.88 -43.03
C LEU A 158 -0.33 2.09 -42.19
N LEU A 159 -0.68 2.62 -41.02
CA LEU A 159 -1.67 2.02 -40.13
C LEU A 159 -3.08 2.05 -40.71
N GLU A 160 -3.39 2.86 -41.74
CA GLU A 160 -4.71 2.90 -42.40
C GLU A 160 -5.23 1.50 -42.75
N SER A 161 -4.33 0.66 -43.25
CA SER A 161 -4.60 -0.72 -43.67
C SER A 161 -4.94 -1.71 -42.55
N ILE A 162 -4.81 -1.32 -41.27
CA ILE A 162 -5.03 -2.20 -40.12
C ILE A 162 -6.43 -1.93 -39.53
N PRO A 163 -7.25 -2.97 -39.27
CA PRO A 163 -8.59 -2.77 -38.70
C PRO A 163 -8.55 -2.52 -37.18
N ASN A 164 -8.96 -1.31 -36.78
CA ASN A 164 -9.13 -0.81 -35.39
C ASN A 164 -7.88 -0.91 -34.47
N ARG A 165 -7.89 -0.17 -33.35
CA ARG A 165 -6.84 -0.17 -32.30
C ARG A 165 -5.47 0.37 -32.74
N LYS A 166 -5.49 1.61 -33.24
CA LYS A 166 -4.32 2.42 -33.62
C LYS A 166 -4.18 3.53 -32.60
N LYS A 167 -3.56 3.16 -31.48
CA LYS A 167 -3.49 4.02 -30.30
C LYS A 167 -2.18 4.77 -30.28
N VAL A 168 -2.18 6.01 -29.79
CA VAL A 168 -0.95 6.69 -29.38
C VAL A 168 -1.04 7.19 -27.95
N SER A 169 0.11 7.44 -27.34
CA SER A 169 0.23 8.05 -26.02
C SER A 169 1.28 9.15 -26.03
N ALA A 170 1.02 10.22 -25.28
CA ALA A 170 1.93 11.35 -25.10
C ALA A 170 2.40 11.43 -23.65
N THR A 171 3.71 11.64 -23.45
CA THR A 171 4.25 11.92 -22.12
C THR A 171 4.21 13.42 -21.86
N ILE A 172 3.53 13.85 -20.80
CA ILE A 172 3.33 15.25 -20.48
C ILE A 172 4.11 15.61 -19.21
N PHE A 173 5.03 16.54 -19.36
CA PHE A 173 5.76 17.21 -18.27
C PHE A 173 5.32 18.68 -18.18
N LYS A 174 5.82 19.42 -17.18
CA LYS A 174 5.53 20.84 -16.98
C LYS A 174 5.79 21.69 -18.23
N GLU A 175 6.89 21.45 -18.94
CA GLU A 175 7.24 22.17 -20.17
C GLU A 175 6.21 21.97 -21.29
N HIS A 176 5.56 20.81 -21.31
CA HIS A 176 4.49 20.50 -22.26
C HIS A 176 3.19 21.19 -21.83
N TYR A 177 2.87 21.11 -20.54
CA TYR A 177 1.73 21.81 -19.94
C TYR A 177 1.79 23.34 -20.14
N GLU A 178 2.97 23.95 -20.07
CA GLU A 178 3.15 25.38 -20.35
C GLU A 178 2.78 25.77 -21.80
N GLN A 179 2.61 24.79 -22.69
CA GLN A 179 2.18 24.93 -24.08
C GLN A 179 0.85 24.21 -24.36
N ILE A 180 -0.05 24.18 -23.37
CA ILE A 180 -1.33 23.44 -23.45
C ILE A 180 -2.20 23.80 -24.66
N ASP A 181 -2.16 25.05 -25.12
CA ASP A 181 -2.93 25.47 -26.30
C ASP A 181 -2.44 24.75 -27.57
N GLN A 182 -1.12 24.57 -27.71
CA GLN A 182 -0.54 23.82 -28.81
C GLN A 182 -0.86 22.32 -28.72
N ILE A 183 -0.94 21.76 -27.49
CA ILE A 183 -1.40 20.37 -27.30
C ILE A 183 -2.81 20.21 -27.86
N ILE A 184 -3.72 21.14 -27.57
CA ILE A 184 -5.11 21.11 -28.05
C ILE A 184 -5.15 21.17 -29.59
N GLU A 185 -4.35 22.06 -30.20
CA GLU A 185 -4.25 22.18 -31.66
C GLU A 185 -3.72 20.90 -32.30
N ASP A 186 -2.67 20.31 -31.73
CA ASP A 186 -2.04 19.11 -32.28
C ASP A 186 -2.96 17.88 -32.14
N ILE A 187 -3.76 17.77 -31.08
CA ILE A 187 -4.81 16.74 -30.96
C ILE A 187 -5.83 16.88 -32.08
N ARG A 188 -6.32 18.11 -32.32
CA ARG A 188 -7.27 18.38 -33.42
C ARG A 188 -6.66 18.06 -34.77
N PHE A 189 -5.38 18.38 -34.96
CA PHE A 189 -4.65 18.02 -36.17
C PHE A 189 -4.59 16.51 -36.36
N LEU A 190 -4.22 15.74 -35.32
CA LEU A 190 -4.13 14.29 -35.39
C LEU A 190 -5.48 13.64 -35.70
N ASP A 191 -6.55 14.08 -35.05
CA ASP A 191 -7.91 13.58 -35.27
C ASP A 191 -8.38 13.84 -36.72
N GLN A 192 -8.07 15.01 -37.28
CA GLN A 192 -8.52 15.41 -38.61
C GLN A 192 -7.66 14.87 -39.75
N ASN A 193 -6.37 14.66 -39.53
CA ASN A 193 -5.39 14.44 -40.60
C ASN A 193 -4.70 13.07 -40.56
N THR A 194 -5.04 12.21 -39.60
CA THR A 194 -4.45 10.89 -39.48
C THR A 194 -5.51 9.80 -39.34
N CYS A 195 -5.07 8.54 -39.41
CA CYS A 195 -5.95 7.38 -39.21
C CYS A 195 -6.00 6.90 -37.75
N LEU A 196 -5.44 7.68 -36.82
CA LEU A 196 -5.45 7.36 -35.40
C LEU A 196 -6.86 7.51 -34.82
N ASP A 197 -7.19 6.65 -33.87
CA ASP A 197 -8.40 6.82 -33.07
C ASP A 197 -8.06 7.72 -31.87
N MET A 198 -8.32 9.02 -32.01
CA MET A 198 -8.03 9.97 -30.94
C MET A 198 -9.01 9.87 -29.77
N ASN A 199 -10.08 9.06 -29.86
CA ASN A 199 -10.87 8.65 -28.68
C ASN A 199 -10.23 7.48 -27.92
N ASP A 200 -9.19 6.82 -28.45
CA ASP A 200 -8.39 5.80 -27.78
C ASP A 200 -6.92 6.25 -27.64
N PHE A 201 -6.72 7.41 -27.03
CA PHE A 201 -5.44 8.07 -26.77
C PHE A 201 -5.13 8.09 -25.27
N ASN A 202 -3.85 8.21 -24.86
CA ASN A 202 -3.48 8.33 -23.45
C ASN A 202 -2.49 9.47 -23.19
N PHE A 203 -2.74 10.26 -22.15
CA PHE A 203 -1.71 11.04 -21.50
C PHE A 203 -1.01 10.21 -20.43
N MET A 204 0.31 10.30 -20.39
CA MET A 204 1.13 9.81 -19.28
C MET A 204 1.82 10.99 -18.61
N ILE A 205 1.56 11.23 -17.32
CA ILE A 205 2.17 12.36 -16.60
C ILE A 205 3.58 11.96 -16.16
N GLY A 206 4.57 12.68 -16.66
CA GLY A 206 5.98 12.51 -16.32
C GLY A 206 6.29 12.84 -14.86
N PHE A 207 7.32 12.19 -14.32
CA PHE A 207 7.79 12.37 -12.95
C PHE A 207 9.32 12.44 -12.86
N ASP A 208 9.85 12.99 -11.77
CA ASP A 208 11.25 13.39 -11.59
C ASP A 208 12.18 12.21 -11.35
N TYR A 209 12.38 11.39 -12.37
CA TYR A 209 13.22 10.20 -12.26
C TYR A 209 14.25 10.06 -13.39
N ASN A 210 13.91 10.41 -14.64
CA ASN A 210 14.80 10.17 -15.80
C ASN A 210 14.88 11.32 -16.81
N SER A 211 14.46 12.52 -16.43
CA SER A 211 14.58 13.66 -17.33
C SER A 211 15.98 14.28 -17.36
N CYS A 212 16.93 13.79 -16.55
CA CYS A 212 18.24 14.41 -16.34
C CYS A 212 18.17 15.92 -16.03
N GLY A 213 17.08 16.37 -15.39
CA GLY A 213 16.80 17.78 -15.11
C GLY A 213 16.32 18.60 -16.32
N LEU A 214 16.10 17.96 -17.49
CA LEU A 214 15.60 18.64 -18.70
C LEU A 214 14.10 18.90 -18.69
N LEU A 215 13.35 18.06 -17.96
CA LEU A 215 11.90 18.11 -17.85
C LEU A 215 11.49 18.02 -16.38
N HIS A 216 10.49 18.79 -16.01
CA HIS A 216 10.01 18.88 -14.63
C HIS A 216 8.60 18.30 -14.50
N HIS A 217 8.32 17.65 -13.39
CA HIS A 217 6.96 17.20 -13.10
C HIS A 217 5.99 18.38 -12.93
N MET A 218 4.71 18.12 -13.22
CA MET A 218 3.62 19.03 -12.89
C MET A 218 3.21 18.90 -11.42
N SER A 219 2.89 20.01 -10.76
CA SER A 219 2.24 19.98 -9.45
C SER A 219 0.84 19.36 -9.53
N GLU A 220 0.28 18.93 -8.40
CA GLU A 220 -1.09 18.38 -8.37
C GLU A 220 -2.13 19.38 -8.91
N GLU A 221 -1.94 20.68 -8.66
CA GLU A 221 -2.78 21.76 -9.18
C GLU A 221 -2.62 21.95 -10.70
N GLU A 222 -1.39 21.90 -11.22
CA GLU A 222 -1.12 21.99 -12.66
C GLU A 222 -1.76 20.81 -13.41
N GLN A 223 -1.68 19.59 -12.85
CA GLN A 223 -2.35 18.41 -13.41
C GLN A 223 -3.87 18.58 -13.46
N LEU A 224 -4.47 19.19 -12.42
CA LEU A 224 -5.91 19.45 -12.38
C LEU A 224 -6.33 20.54 -13.39
N ILE A 225 -5.50 21.57 -13.58
CA ILE A 225 -5.72 22.59 -14.61
C ILE A 225 -5.63 21.95 -16.00
N PHE A 226 -4.62 21.11 -16.23
CA PHE A 226 -4.45 20.38 -17.48
C PHE A 226 -5.71 19.56 -17.83
N TYR A 227 -6.20 18.76 -16.89
CA TYR A 227 -7.43 18.00 -17.04
C TYR A 227 -8.64 18.89 -17.40
N ARG A 228 -8.87 19.97 -16.64
CA ARG A 228 -9.99 20.91 -16.90
C ARG A 228 -9.91 21.56 -18.27
N ARG A 229 -8.71 21.94 -18.71
CA ARG A 229 -8.48 22.58 -20.01
C ARG A 229 -8.72 21.60 -21.17
N MET A 230 -8.41 20.31 -21.00
CA MET A 230 -8.78 19.28 -21.98
C MET A 230 -10.32 19.13 -22.04
N HIS A 231 -10.99 19.06 -20.90
CA HIS A 231 -12.46 19.01 -20.86
C HIS A 231 -13.12 20.23 -21.51
N GLU A 232 -12.66 21.45 -21.17
CA GLU A 232 -13.14 22.68 -21.80
C GLU A 232 -12.98 22.68 -23.33
N ALA A 233 -11.90 22.08 -23.85
CA ALA A 233 -11.61 22.06 -25.27
C ALA A 233 -12.35 20.97 -26.06
N PHE A 234 -12.73 19.86 -25.41
CA PHE A 234 -13.17 18.63 -26.09
C PHE A 234 -14.50 18.04 -25.62
N ASP A 235 -15.04 18.45 -24.47
CA ASP A 235 -16.39 18.04 -24.07
C ASP A 235 -17.43 18.50 -25.11
N GLY A 236 -18.35 17.60 -25.45
CA GLY A 236 -19.37 17.84 -26.48
C GLY A 236 -18.86 17.82 -27.93
N THR A 237 -17.57 17.53 -28.17
CA THR A 237 -17.00 17.33 -29.51
C THR A 237 -17.04 15.86 -29.94
N ASN A 238 -16.53 15.53 -31.13
CA ASN A 238 -16.35 14.13 -31.56
C ASN A 238 -15.29 13.37 -30.72
N LEU A 239 -14.53 14.07 -29.87
CA LEU A 239 -13.52 13.50 -28.97
C LEU A 239 -13.99 13.39 -27.51
N ASP A 240 -15.28 13.64 -27.26
CA ASP A 240 -15.90 13.62 -25.93
C ASP A 240 -15.69 12.27 -25.21
N THR A 241 -15.77 11.15 -25.92
CA THR A 241 -15.55 9.81 -25.36
C THR A 241 -14.11 9.60 -24.90
N GLY A 242 -13.14 10.15 -25.63
CA GLY A 242 -11.72 10.09 -25.30
C GLY A 242 -11.39 10.88 -24.05
N VAL A 243 -11.78 12.16 -24.01
CA VAL A 243 -11.47 13.06 -22.89
C VAL A 243 -12.16 12.61 -21.60
N ASN A 244 -13.40 12.12 -21.67
CA ASN A 244 -14.13 11.58 -20.52
C ASN A 244 -13.67 10.16 -20.11
N GLY A 245 -12.82 9.52 -20.92
CA GLY A 245 -12.40 8.13 -20.73
C GLY A 245 -10.90 7.94 -20.95
N SER A 246 -10.55 7.38 -22.11
CA SER A 246 -9.25 6.80 -22.41
C SER A 246 -8.07 7.72 -22.11
N TRP A 247 -8.20 9.03 -22.33
CA TRP A 247 -7.09 9.99 -22.20
C TRP A 247 -6.45 9.98 -20.81
N PHE A 248 -7.26 9.73 -19.78
CA PHE A 248 -6.85 9.76 -18.37
C PHE A 248 -6.95 8.40 -17.68
N ASP A 249 -7.20 7.30 -18.40
CA ASP A 249 -7.42 5.97 -17.79
C ASP A 249 -6.23 5.43 -16.99
N GLU A 250 -5.00 5.92 -17.23
CA GLU A 250 -3.83 5.61 -16.38
C GLU A 250 -4.05 6.00 -14.90
N PHE A 251 -4.92 6.98 -14.64
CA PHE A 251 -5.20 7.48 -13.30
C PHE A 251 -6.52 6.91 -12.73
N GLY A 252 -7.25 6.09 -13.50
CA GLY A 252 -8.50 5.46 -13.08
C GLY A 252 -8.31 4.19 -12.22
N PRO A 253 -9.34 3.73 -11.50
CA PRO A 253 -9.22 2.66 -10.50
C PRO A 253 -8.78 1.30 -11.06
N GLU A 254 -9.04 1.05 -12.34
CA GLU A 254 -8.67 -0.21 -13.00
C GLU A 254 -7.18 -0.31 -13.36
N TYR A 255 -6.44 0.81 -13.28
CA TYR A 255 -5.03 0.83 -13.64
C TYR A 255 -4.14 0.24 -12.54
N CYS A 256 -2.97 -0.30 -12.93
CA CYS A 256 -2.09 -1.03 -12.01
C CYS A 256 -1.61 -0.22 -10.81
N THR A 257 -1.57 1.11 -10.94
CA THR A 257 -1.13 2.04 -9.89
C THR A 257 -2.09 2.10 -8.71
N ASN A 258 -3.32 1.59 -8.87
CA ASN A 258 -4.42 1.67 -7.91
C ASN A 258 -4.78 0.32 -7.29
N CYS A 259 -3.99 -0.74 -7.53
CA CYS A 259 -4.17 -2.03 -6.86
C CYS A 259 -3.44 -2.08 -5.51
N ASP A 260 -3.85 -2.99 -4.62
CA ASP A 260 -3.19 -3.17 -3.32
C ASP A 260 -1.70 -3.52 -3.49
N ASN A 261 -1.39 -4.55 -4.29
CA ASN A 261 -0.03 -5.00 -4.55
C ASN A 261 0.14 -5.41 -6.02
N CYS A 262 0.83 -4.58 -6.81
CA CYS A 262 1.02 -4.85 -8.24
C CYS A 262 1.91 -6.08 -8.52
N GLY A 263 2.72 -6.51 -7.56
CA GLY A 263 3.56 -7.72 -7.65
C GLY A 263 2.75 -9.02 -7.67
N GLU A 264 1.44 -8.96 -7.43
CA GLU A 264 0.56 -10.11 -7.61
C GLU A 264 0.24 -10.39 -9.07
N LYS A 265 0.30 -9.38 -9.95
CA LYS A 265 -0.28 -9.45 -11.30
C LYS A 265 0.64 -9.00 -12.43
N PHE A 266 1.56 -8.07 -12.21
CA PHE A 266 2.33 -7.45 -13.28
C PHE A 266 3.79 -7.89 -13.27
N PHE A 267 4.29 -8.30 -14.43
CA PHE A 267 5.64 -8.82 -14.61
C PHE A 267 6.22 -8.28 -15.92
N LEU A 268 7.47 -7.83 -15.88
CA LEU A 268 8.26 -7.48 -17.05
C LEU A 268 9.38 -8.50 -17.20
N LEU A 269 9.40 -9.23 -18.32
CA LEU A 269 10.45 -10.18 -18.68
C LEU A 269 11.38 -9.55 -19.73
N GLU A 270 12.67 -9.59 -19.49
CA GLU A 270 13.69 -9.22 -20.46
C GLU A 270 14.23 -10.43 -21.23
N GLN A 271 14.87 -10.18 -22.38
CA GLN A 271 15.47 -11.21 -23.24
C GLN A 271 16.48 -12.10 -22.51
N ASN A 272 17.26 -11.56 -21.57
CA ASN A 272 18.22 -12.31 -20.75
C ASN A 272 17.56 -13.16 -19.64
N GLY A 273 16.24 -13.14 -19.56
CA GLY A 273 15.45 -13.86 -18.57
C GLY A 273 15.17 -13.11 -17.27
N ASP A 274 15.71 -11.91 -17.08
CA ASP A 274 15.45 -11.12 -15.88
C ASP A 274 13.99 -10.69 -15.81
N LEU A 275 13.41 -10.77 -14.61
CA LEU A 275 12.04 -10.40 -14.31
C LEU A 275 12.03 -9.19 -13.38
N TYR A 276 11.26 -8.18 -13.73
CA TYR A 276 11.02 -6.97 -12.96
C TYR A 276 9.52 -6.72 -12.77
N SER A 277 9.16 -5.71 -11.97
CA SER A 277 7.76 -5.31 -11.76
C SER A 277 7.04 -4.80 -13.01
N CYS A 278 7.64 -3.81 -13.68
CA CYS A 278 7.07 -3.11 -14.83
C CYS A 278 8.14 -2.21 -15.47
N VAL A 279 7.75 -1.42 -16.47
CA VAL A 279 8.64 -0.45 -17.14
C VAL A 279 9.25 0.56 -16.17
N ARG A 280 8.53 0.99 -15.11
CA ARG A 280 9.05 1.95 -14.12
C ARG A 280 10.14 1.32 -13.24
N GLY A 281 9.97 0.05 -12.88
CA GLY A 281 10.92 -0.72 -12.06
C GLY A 281 12.01 -1.46 -12.85
N GLN A 282 12.02 -1.34 -14.18
CA GLN A 282 13.01 -2.01 -15.03
C GLN A 282 14.42 -1.51 -14.69
N LYS A 283 15.39 -2.42 -14.59
CA LYS A 283 16.78 -2.12 -14.18
C LYS A 283 16.90 -1.50 -12.78
N LYS A 284 15.92 -1.70 -11.89
CA LYS A 284 15.99 -1.30 -10.48
C LYS A 284 16.00 -2.53 -9.57
N GLU A 285 16.98 -2.58 -8.67
CA GLU A 285 17.17 -3.70 -7.74
C GLU A 285 15.96 -3.89 -6.79
N ASP A 286 15.36 -2.79 -6.35
CA ASP A 286 14.16 -2.81 -5.50
C ASP A 286 12.91 -3.35 -6.21
N PHE A 287 12.98 -3.54 -7.53
CA PHE A 287 11.89 -4.03 -8.36
C PHE A 287 12.27 -5.27 -9.18
N TYR A 288 13.44 -5.86 -8.93
CA TYR A 288 13.87 -7.12 -9.53
C TYR A 288 13.24 -8.30 -8.79
N TYR A 289 12.59 -9.19 -9.54
CA TYR A 289 11.83 -10.33 -9.02
C TYR A 289 12.58 -11.66 -9.12
N GLY A 290 13.60 -11.73 -9.98
CA GLY A 290 14.37 -12.96 -10.23
C GLY A 290 14.68 -13.13 -11.71
N ASN A 291 15.13 -14.31 -12.09
CA ASN A 291 15.43 -14.65 -13.48
C ASN A 291 14.79 -15.99 -13.85
N ILE A 292 14.09 -16.02 -14.98
CA ILE A 292 13.28 -17.16 -15.42
C ILE A 292 14.12 -18.42 -15.63
N TYR A 293 15.40 -18.32 -15.96
CA TYR A 293 16.28 -19.48 -16.15
C TYR A 293 16.78 -20.07 -14.83
N ARG A 294 16.98 -19.22 -13.81
CA ARG A 294 17.64 -19.59 -12.56
C ARG A 294 16.67 -19.92 -11.43
N ASP A 295 15.59 -19.16 -11.32
CA ASP A 295 14.69 -19.20 -10.15
C ASP A 295 13.40 -19.98 -10.44
N THR A 296 12.80 -20.59 -9.43
CA THR A 296 11.46 -21.19 -9.60
C THR A 296 10.39 -20.10 -9.75
N VAL A 297 9.28 -20.40 -10.44
CA VAL A 297 8.18 -19.45 -10.59
C VAL A 297 7.59 -19.09 -9.22
N GLU A 298 7.48 -20.04 -8.30
CA GLU A 298 7.01 -19.77 -6.94
C GLU A 298 7.91 -18.74 -6.22
N ALA A 299 9.23 -18.87 -6.32
CA ALA A 299 10.17 -17.93 -5.71
C ALA A 299 10.06 -16.53 -6.34
N ILE A 300 9.90 -16.45 -7.66
CA ILE A 300 9.65 -15.19 -8.38
C ILE A 300 8.37 -14.53 -7.88
N LEU A 301 7.27 -15.26 -7.79
CA LEU A 301 5.97 -14.74 -7.34
C LEU A 301 6.02 -14.24 -5.88
N LYS A 302 6.67 -14.98 -4.97
CA LYS A 302 6.86 -14.56 -3.58
C LYS A 302 7.74 -13.30 -3.49
N THR A 303 8.82 -13.26 -4.27
CA THR A 303 9.71 -12.09 -4.33
C THR A 303 8.97 -10.86 -4.84
N ALA A 304 8.13 -11.01 -5.85
CA ALA A 304 7.33 -9.93 -6.42
C ALA A 304 6.42 -9.27 -5.38
N VAL A 305 5.62 -10.06 -4.66
CA VAL A 305 4.72 -9.57 -3.61
C VAL A 305 5.51 -8.87 -2.49
N ARG A 306 6.60 -9.49 -2.03
CA ARG A 306 7.45 -8.95 -0.96
C ARG A 306 8.09 -7.61 -1.36
N LYS A 307 8.72 -7.52 -2.54
CA LYS A 307 9.41 -6.32 -3.02
C LYS A 307 8.44 -5.14 -3.17
N ILE A 308 7.23 -5.38 -3.68
CA ILE A 308 6.22 -4.32 -3.79
C ILE A 308 5.68 -3.91 -2.41
N PHE A 309 5.42 -4.85 -1.50
CA PHE A 309 5.03 -4.52 -0.13
C PHE A 309 6.11 -3.67 0.57
N GLN A 310 7.38 -4.05 0.46
CA GLN A 310 8.52 -3.28 0.97
C GLN A 310 8.56 -1.89 0.34
N SER A 311 8.35 -1.78 -0.98
CA SER A 311 8.33 -0.51 -1.70
C SER A 311 7.21 0.41 -1.22
N HIS A 312 6.00 -0.11 -0.95
CA HIS A 312 4.91 0.69 -0.37
C HIS A 312 5.28 1.24 1.02
N ASN A 313 6.09 0.51 1.80
CA ASN A 313 6.43 0.83 3.18
C ASN A 313 7.73 1.64 3.36
N GLN A 314 8.35 2.12 2.28
CA GLN A 314 9.48 3.05 2.38
C GLN A 314 9.08 4.45 2.88
N GLN A 315 7.80 4.83 2.69
CA GLN A 315 7.21 6.07 3.21
C GLN A 315 6.09 5.72 4.19
N PRO A 316 5.89 6.49 5.27
CA PRO A 316 4.79 6.27 6.20
C PRO A 316 3.43 6.48 5.54
N PHE A 317 2.41 5.85 6.09
CA PHE A 317 1.04 5.95 5.60
C PHE A 317 0.56 7.39 5.82
N SER A 318 0.06 8.01 4.74
CA SER A 318 -0.31 9.42 4.82
C SER A 318 -1.57 9.62 5.68
N GLU A 319 -1.51 10.56 6.62
CA GLU A 319 -2.68 11.06 7.37
C GLU A 319 -3.82 11.55 6.45
N THR A 320 -3.48 12.04 5.25
CA THR A 320 -4.50 12.44 4.26
C THR A 320 -5.22 11.21 3.68
N CYS A 321 -4.50 10.10 3.46
CA CYS A 321 -5.08 8.85 3.00
C CYS A 321 -5.89 8.16 4.11
N ALA A 322 -5.46 8.26 5.36
CA ALA A 322 -6.18 7.78 6.54
C ALA A 322 -7.53 8.48 6.81
N LYS A 323 -7.88 9.50 6.01
CA LYS A 323 -9.16 10.23 6.10
C LYS A 323 -9.85 10.33 4.73
N CYS A 324 -9.34 9.62 3.72
CA CYS A 324 -9.79 9.75 2.35
C CYS A 324 -10.87 8.71 2.00
N GLY A 325 -12.08 9.18 1.71
CA GLY A 325 -13.18 8.33 1.24
C GLY A 325 -12.98 7.69 -0.15
N TYR A 326 -11.85 7.93 -0.83
CA TYR A 326 -11.50 7.27 -2.09
C TYR A 326 -10.32 6.29 -1.96
N LEU A 327 -9.90 5.98 -0.73
CA LEU A 327 -8.79 5.04 -0.53
C LEU A 327 -9.08 3.68 -1.17
N TYR A 328 -10.34 3.22 -1.13
CA TYR A 328 -10.76 1.95 -1.75
C TYR A 328 -10.54 1.90 -3.27
N LEU A 329 -10.43 3.05 -3.94
CA LEU A 329 -10.10 3.16 -5.36
C LEU A 329 -8.61 3.37 -5.59
N CYS A 330 -8.01 4.37 -4.94
CA CYS A 330 -6.66 4.83 -5.26
C CYS A 330 -5.55 3.98 -4.62
N LYS A 331 -5.80 3.38 -3.45
CA LYS A 331 -4.82 2.55 -2.72
C LYS A 331 -3.45 3.20 -2.57
N THR A 332 -3.41 4.52 -2.41
CA THR A 332 -2.20 5.37 -2.29
C THR A 332 -1.33 5.51 -3.55
N GLY A 333 -1.69 4.90 -4.68
CA GLY A 333 -0.94 5.03 -5.93
C GLY A 333 0.34 4.18 -6.02
N CYS A 334 1.07 4.37 -7.11
CA CYS A 334 2.28 3.62 -7.45
C CYS A 334 3.41 3.81 -6.40
N PRO A 335 3.97 2.72 -5.81
CA PRO A 335 5.03 2.83 -4.81
C PRO A 335 6.34 3.39 -5.40
N PHE A 336 6.62 3.08 -6.66
CA PHE A 336 7.77 3.65 -7.38
C PHE A 336 7.77 5.19 -7.34
N VAL A 337 6.66 5.80 -7.76
CA VAL A 337 6.56 7.25 -7.89
C VAL A 337 6.46 7.93 -6.51
N LYS A 338 5.75 7.31 -5.57
CA LYS A 338 5.73 7.74 -4.16
C LYS A 338 7.14 7.87 -3.57
N ASN A 339 8.00 6.90 -3.83
CA ASN A 339 9.35 6.88 -3.27
C ASN A 339 10.27 7.90 -3.95
N VAL A 340 10.11 8.13 -5.26
CA VAL A 340 10.78 9.24 -5.97
C VAL A 340 10.45 10.59 -5.30
N TYR A 341 9.18 10.82 -4.96
CA TYR A 341 8.74 12.05 -4.30
C TYR A 341 8.86 12.06 -2.77
N LYS A 342 9.32 10.96 -2.16
CA LYS A 342 9.34 10.80 -0.69
C LYS A 342 7.98 11.12 -0.05
N SER A 343 6.91 10.63 -0.67
CA SER A 343 5.52 10.91 -0.29
C SER A 343 4.77 9.62 0.07
N GLY A 344 3.94 9.69 1.11
CA GLY A 344 3.03 8.60 1.50
C GLY A 344 1.74 8.50 0.66
N LYS A 345 1.53 9.40 -0.32
CA LYS A 345 0.33 9.47 -1.16
C LYS A 345 0.66 9.61 -2.65
N SER A 346 -0.33 9.29 -3.50
CA SER A 346 -0.23 9.43 -4.96
C SER A 346 0.07 10.87 -5.38
N TYR A 347 0.97 11.04 -6.35
CA TYR A 347 1.31 12.34 -6.95
C TYR A 347 0.21 12.90 -7.87
N THR A 348 -0.81 12.10 -8.17
CA THR A 348 -2.00 12.48 -8.95
C THR A 348 -3.24 12.57 -8.06
N CYS A 349 -3.09 12.74 -6.74
CA CYS A 349 -4.19 12.63 -5.79
C CYS A 349 -5.33 13.62 -6.09
N LEU A 350 -5.03 14.91 -6.30
CA LEU A 350 -6.07 15.89 -6.67
C LEU A 350 -6.75 15.58 -8.01
N LEU A 351 -5.97 15.18 -9.03
CA LEU A 351 -6.48 14.79 -10.33
C LEU A 351 -7.44 13.59 -10.20
N GLN A 352 -7.00 12.53 -9.54
CA GLN A 352 -7.82 11.32 -9.33
C GLN A 352 -9.11 11.64 -8.58
N GLN A 353 -9.06 12.46 -7.53
CA GLN A 353 -10.27 12.87 -6.80
C GLN A 353 -11.26 13.64 -7.68
N GLN A 354 -10.78 14.49 -8.58
CA GLN A 354 -11.65 15.18 -9.53
C GLN A 354 -12.24 14.20 -10.54
N MET A 355 -11.41 13.36 -11.16
CA MET A 355 -11.86 12.34 -12.09
C MET A 355 -12.89 11.39 -11.48
N TYR A 356 -12.71 10.99 -10.22
CA TYR A 356 -13.67 10.14 -9.52
C TYR A 356 -15.03 10.82 -9.38
N LYS A 357 -15.07 12.12 -9.07
CA LYS A 357 -16.33 12.87 -9.02
C LYS A 357 -16.98 12.94 -10.40
N ASP A 358 -16.23 13.29 -11.44
CA ASP A 358 -16.76 13.49 -12.79
C ASP A 358 -17.25 12.17 -13.41
N ARG A 359 -16.60 11.05 -13.05
CA ARG A 359 -17.00 9.69 -13.44
C ARG A 359 -18.02 9.04 -12.48
N ASN A 360 -18.63 9.82 -11.57
CA ASN A 360 -19.67 9.38 -10.63
C ASN A 360 -19.25 8.26 -9.65
N TYR A 361 -17.97 8.14 -9.34
CA TYR A 361 -17.53 7.31 -8.21
C TYR A 361 -17.91 7.99 -6.90
N SER A 362 -18.60 7.25 -6.03
CA SER A 362 -18.97 7.75 -4.70
C SER A 362 -17.81 7.60 -3.72
N LYS A 363 -17.76 8.45 -2.69
CA LYS A 363 -16.91 8.16 -1.54
C LYS A 363 -17.43 6.92 -0.82
N ASP A 364 -16.52 6.15 -0.25
CA ASP A 364 -16.84 5.03 0.62
C ASP A 364 -17.71 5.52 1.81
N PRO A 365 -18.89 4.94 2.05
CA PRO A 365 -19.69 5.24 3.24
C PRO A 365 -19.05 4.75 4.54
N PHE A 366 -18.15 3.76 4.49
CA PHE A 366 -17.46 3.17 5.65
C PHE A 366 -15.94 3.26 5.49
N PRO A 367 -15.38 4.48 5.33
CA PRO A 367 -13.96 4.64 5.00
C PRO A 367 -13.04 4.03 6.06
N GLU A 368 -13.45 4.01 7.33
CA GLU A 368 -12.65 3.45 8.42
C GLU A 368 -12.44 1.94 8.28
N GLU A 369 -13.44 1.19 7.78
CA GLU A 369 -13.30 -0.25 7.50
C GLU A 369 -12.29 -0.48 6.37
N THR A 370 -12.45 0.24 5.25
CA THR A 370 -11.50 0.20 4.13
C THR A 370 -10.08 0.56 4.57
N ILE A 371 -9.92 1.58 5.41
CA ILE A 371 -8.61 2.00 5.91
C ILE A 371 -8.01 0.89 6.78
N TYR A 372 -8.78 0.34 7.71
CA TYR A 372 -8.33 -0.76 8.56
C TYR A 372 -7.89 -1.98 7.74
N GLU A 373 -8.69 -2.40 6.75
CA GLU A 373 -8.36 -3.52 5.87
C GLU A 373 -7.10 -3.24 5.04
N TYR A 374 -6.99 -2.05 4.46
CA TYR A 374 -5.83 -1.67 3.66
C TYR A 374 -4.56 -1.61 4.52
N VAL A 375 -4.64 -1.04 5.73
CA VAL A 375 -3.51 -0.98 6.65
C VAL A 375 -3.10 -2.39 7.06
N THR A 376 -4.05 -3.21 7.49
CA THR A 376 -3.80 -4.62 7.87
C THR A 376 -3.09 -5.41 6.77
N LYS A 377 -3.46 -5.17 5.50
CA LYS A 377 -2.94 -5.94 4.37
C LYS A 377 -1.61 -5.40 3.81
N MET A 378 -1.45 -4.08 3.74
CA MET A 378 -0.42 -3.44 2.90
C MET A 378 0.54 -2.53 3.65
N ARG A 379 0.38 -2.35 4.96
CA ARG A 379 1.09 -1.35 5.75
C ARG A 379 1.77 -1.99 6.97
N LEU A 380 2.89 -1.38 7.41
CA LEU A 380 3.60 -1.76 8.63
C LEU A 380 3.07 -1.00 9.87
N GLU A 381 2.24 0.02 9.66
CA GLU A 381 1.56 0.72 10.74
C GLU A 381 0.63 -0.23 11.52
N ASP A 382 0.57 -0.04 12.84
CA ASP A 382 -0.33 -0.79 13.73
C ASP A 382 -1.80 -0.64 13.29
N PRO A 383 -2.46 -1.70 12.80
CA PRO A 383 -3.83 -1.64 12.31
C PRO A 383 -4.83 -1.23 13.40
N GLU A 384 -4.55 -1.52 14.66
CA GLU A 384 -5.49 -1.24 15.76
C GLU A 384 -5.72 0.27 15.95
N ARG A 385 -4.78 1.12 15.48
CA ARG A 385 -4.98 2.57 15.42
C ARG A 385 -6.15 2.98 14.53
N TYR A 386 -6.40 2.20 13.48
CA TYR A 386 -7.41 2.42 12.45
C TYR A 386 -8.65 1.55 12.61
N ARG A 387 -8.73 0.75 13.69
CA ARG A 387 -9.86 -0.12 13.94
C ARG A 387 -11.16 0.69 14.01
N PRO A 388 -12.18 0.36 13.20
CA PRO A 388 -13.45 1.08 13.22
C PRO A 388 -14.10 1.00 14.61
N VAL A 389 -14.53 2.14 15.13
CA VAL A 389 -15.24 2.18 16.40
C VAL A 389 -16.69 1.75 16.16
N LYS A 390 -17.10 0.64 16.78
CA LYS A 390 -18.49 0.19 16.76
C LYS A 390 -19.35 1.18 17.54
N GLN A 391 -20.03 2.09 16.86
CA GLN A 391 -21.08 2.90 17.48
C GLN A 391 -22.33 2.03 17.67
N SER A 392 -22.61 1.64 18.90
CA SER A 392 -23.91 1.05 19.24
C SER A 392 -24.98 2.13 19.11
N THR A 393 -26.03 1.87 18.33
CA THR A 393 -27.16 2.79 18.16
C THR A 393 -28.16 2.73 19.30
N GLU A 394 -28.05 1.75 20.20
CA GLU A 394 -29.05 1.51 21.25
C GLU A 394 -28.71 2.17 22.59
N TYR A 395 -27.43 2.34 22.94
CA TYR A 395 -26.97 2.88 24.23
C TYR A 395 -25.65 3.65 24.08
N PRO A 396 -25.38 4.67 24.93
CA PRO A 396 -24.13 5.43 24.86
C PRO A 396 -22.89 4.52 25.05
N GLY A 397 -21.86 4.78 24.23
CA GLY A 397 -20.57 4.11 24.35
C GLY A 397 -19.84 4.50 25.64
N LEU A 398 -18.86 3.69 26.06
CA LEU A 398 -18.12 3.94 27.30
C LEU A 398 -17.45 5.32 27.29
N GLU A 399 -16.85 5.72 26.17
CA GLU A 399 -16.19 7.02 26.01
C GLU A 399 -17.16 8.18 26.17
N GLN A 400 -18.40 8.05 25.70
CA GLN A 400 -19.44 9.06 25.91
C GLN A 400 -19.81 9.16 27.39
N ILE A 401 -20.01 8.01 28.06
CA ILE A 401 -20.32 7.98 29.50
C ILE A 401 -19.18 8.59 30.33
N ILE A 402 -17.92 8.36 29.94
CA ILE A 402 -16.75 8.97 30.57
C ILE A 402 -16.75 10.48 30.35
N ALA A 403 -17.01 10.95 29.13
CA ALA A 403 -17.02 12.38 28.80
C ALA A 403 -18.12 13.16 29.56
N GLU A 404 -19.25 12.53 29.83
CA GLU A 404 -20.38 13.12 30.55
C GLU A 404 -20.21 13.10 32.08
N ASP A 405 -19.25 12.33 32.61
CA ASP A 405 -19.00 12.20 34.03
C ASP A 405 -17.63 12.76 34.42
N ALA A 406 -17.64 13.90 35.10
CA ALA A 406 -16.44 14.61 35.51
C ALA A 406 -15.47 13.80 36.38
N LYS A 407 -15.95 12.70 36.99
CA LYS A 407 -15.22 11.86 37.94
C LYS A 407 -14.66 10.60 37.27
N LEU A 408 -15.39 10.02 36.31
CA LEU A 408 -14.95 8.82 35.59
C LEU A 408 -13.64 9.01 34.83
N LYS A 409 -13.35 10.23 34.36
CA LYS A 409 -12.10 10.53 33.63
C LYS A 409 -10.85 10.06 34.38
N TYR A 410 -10.84 10.11 35.71
CA TYR A 410 -9.67 9.73 36.52
C TYR A 410 -9.48 8.21 36.63
N ILE A 411 -10.55 7.41 36.51
CA ILE A 411 -10.44 5.95 36.43
C ILE A 411 -9.76 5.54 35.11
N TYR A 412 -10.06 6.28 34.03
CA TYR A 412 -9.67 5.93 32.66
C TYR A 412 -8.49 6.75 32.11
N ASP A 413 -7.88 7.64 32.89
CA ASP A 413 -6.76 8.46 32.45
C ASP A 413 -5.52 7.59 32.17
N SER A 414 -5.11 7.50 30.90
CA SER A 414 -3.98 6.69 30.45
C SER A 414 -2.61 7.28 30.80
N CYS A 415 -2.56 8.50 31.35
CA CYS A 415 -1.31 9.23 31.59
C CYS A 415 -0.86 9.20 33.06
N VAL A 416 -1.56 8.44 33.92
CA VAL A 416 -1.39 8.55 35.38
C VAL A 416 -0.76 7.34 36.05
N PHE A 417 -0.62 6.22 35.33
CA PHE A 417 0.08 5.02 35.79
C PHE A 417 1.05 4.50 34.73
N GLU A 418 2.26 4.12 35.17
CA GLU A 418 3.26 3.46 34.33
C GLU A 418 3.90 2.29 35.09
N LEU A 419 4.09 1.15 34.42
CA LEU A 419 4.92 0.07 34.94
C LEU A 419 6.32 0.18 34.35
N GLU A 420 7.34 0.18 35.20
CA GLU A 420 8.74 0.08 34.79
C GLU A 420 9.22 -1.35 35.06
N VAL A 421 9.66 -2.05 34.02
CA VAL A 421 10.20 -3.40 34.10
C VAL A 421 11.61 -3.39 33.52
N ASP A 422 12.60 -3.72 34.34
CA ASP A 422 14.02 -3.77 33.95
C ASP A 422 14.50 -2.47 33.25
N GLY A 423 13.97 -1.32 33.71
CA GLY A 423 14.28 0.02 33.18
C GLY A 423 13.45 0.44 31.96
N LYS A 424 12.63 -0.44 31.37
CA LYS A 424 11.71 -0.10 30.28
C LYS A 424 10.34 0.28 30.84
N ARG A 425 9.75 1.36 30.31
CA ARG A 425 8.47 1.92 30.78
C ARG A 425 7.32 1.50 29.88
N TYR A 426 6.20 1.16 30.51
CA TYR A 426 4.96 0.75 29.88
C TYR A 426 3.83 1.63 30.42
N PRO A 427 3.18 2.48 29.59
CA PRO A 427 1.99 3.19 30.01
C PRO A 427 0.88 2.18 30.29
N LEU A 428 0.18 2.35 31.40
CA LEU A 428 -0.93 1.48 31.75
C LEU A 428 -2.21 2.10 31.23
N ILE A 429 -2.96 1.32 30.44
CA ILE A 429 -4.22 1.74 29.80
C ILE A 429 -5.29 0.72 30.19
N SER A 430 -6.49 1.20 30.54
CA SER A 430 -7.64 0.36 30.81
C SER A 430 -7.87 -0.63 29.67
N GLN A 431 -8.02 -1.92 29.99
CA GLN A 431 -8.36 -2.94 29.00
C GLN A 431 -9.66 -2.66 28.23
N LEU A 432 -10.53 -1.79 28.73
CA LEU A 432 -11.77 -1.39 28.05
C LEU A 432 -11.54 -0.34 26.97
N LEU A 433 -10.43 0.41 27.03
CA LEU A 433 -10.10 1.50 26.11
C LEU A 433 -8.84 1.26 25.28
N ARG A 434 -7.97 0.34 25.71
CA ARG A 434 -6.71 0.05 24.99
C ARG A 434 -7.01 -0.55 23.62
N LYS A 435 -6.31 -0.05 22.60
CA LYS A 435 -6.40 -0.55 21.23
C LYS A 435 -5.40 -1.69 20.98
N SER A 436 -4.26 -1.67 21.64
CA SER A 436 -3.23 -2.69 21.57
C SER A 436 -3.15 -3.50 22.87
N ARG A 437 -2.64 -4.72 22.76
CA ARG A 437 -2.42 -5.62 23.89
C ARG A 437 -0.92 -5.73 24.15
N ASP A 438 -0.46 -5.14 25.25
CA ASP A 438 0.91 -5.29 25.72
C ASP A 438 1.03 -6.43 26.74
N ILE A 439 2.00 -7.30 26.52
CA ILE A 439 2.35 -8.40 27.42
C ILE A 439 3.81 -8.23 27.84
N VAL A 440 4.09 -8.31 29.15
CA VAL A 440 5.45 -8.24 29.69
C VAL A 440 5.92 -9.59 30.22
N TYR A 441 7.20 -9.90 30.00
CA TYR A 441 7.84 -11.13 30.47
C TYR A 441 8.67 -10.82 31.71
N LEU A 442 8.19 -11.31 32.85
CA LEU A 442 8.82 -11.14 34.16
C LEU A 442 9.61 -12.39 34.52
N THR A 443 10.72 -12.19 35.22
CA THR A 443 11.56 -13.26 35.76
C THR A 443 11.79 -13.09 37.25
N PRO A 444 12.28 -14.11 37.99
CA PRO A 444 12.63 -13.97 39.40
C PRO A 444 13.68 -12.89 39.72
N VAL A 445 14.42 -12.42 38.72
CA VAL A 445 15.42 -11.35 38.88
C VAL A 445 14.97 -10.02 38.27
N SER A 446 13.76 -9.96 37.69
CA SER A 446 13.25 -8.73 37.10
C SER A 446 12.95 -7.70 38.18
N THR A 447 13.32 -6.45 37.90
CA THR A 447 12.95 -5.30 38.72
C THR A 447 11.67 -4.68 38.18
N VAL A 448 10.63 -4.64 39.00
CA VAL A 448 9.28 -4.17 38.60
C VAL A 448 8.82 -3.06 39.53
N LYS A 449 8.64 -1.86 38.99
CA LYS A 449 8.23 -0.67 39.74
C LYS A 449 6.95 -0.07 39.16
N ILE A 450 5.99 0.24 40.01
CA ILE A 450 4.79 0.99 39.63
C ILE A 450 5.03 2.47 39.89
N ARG A 451 4.66 3.29 38.91
CA ARG A 451 4.71 4.75 38.97
C ARG A 451 3.29 5.28 38.88
N MET A 452 2.88 6.11 39.83
CA MET A 452 1.56 6.74 39.88
C MET A 452 1.68 8.25 40.06
N LYS A 453 0.96 9.06 39.27
CA LYS A 453 0.93 10.51 39.46
C LYS A 453 0.40 10.88 40.83
N LYS A 454 1.12 11.74 41.56
CA LYS A 454 0.80 12.08 42.97
C LYS A 454 -0.61 12.64 43.19
N HIS A 455 -1.17 13.36 42.21
CA HIS A 455 -2.52 13.91 42.32
C HIS A 455 -3.61 12.82 42.43
N MET A 456 -3.33 11.57 42.01
CA MET A 456 -4.34 10.50 41.96
C MET A 456 -4.91 10.15 43.34
N LEU A 457 -4.14 10.38 44.42
CA LEU A 457 -4.63 10.17 45.79
C LEU A 457 -5.61 11.26 46.25
N LYS A 458 -5.68 12.39 45.55
CA LYS A 458 -6.56 13.53 45.84
C LYS A 458 -7.83 13.53 45.00
N GLU A 459 -7.80 12.94 43.81
CA GLU A 459 -8.94 12.91 42.91
C GLU A 459 -10.07 12.05 43.50
N GLU A 460 -11.28 12.61 43.55
CA GLU A 460 -12.47 11.95 44.11
C GLU A 460 -12.29 11.40 45.54
N CYS A 461 -11.45 12.06 46.35
CA CYS A 461 -11.12 11.63 47.70
C CYS A 461 -11.30 12.76 48.71
N ASP A 462 -12.24 12.58 49.65
CA ASP A 462 -12.47 13.54 50.74
C ASP A 462 -11.33 13.53 51.78
N TYR A 463 -10.61 12.40 51.91
CA TYR A 463 -9.53 12.20 52.90
C TYR A 463 -8.25 11.63 52.26
N PRO A 464 -7.48 12.42 51.49
CA PRO A 464 -6.33 11.92 50.71
C PRO A 464 -5.24 11.22 51.54
N GLU A 465 -5.10 11.57 52.81
CA GLU A 465 -4.14 10.95 53.74
C GLU A 465 -4.46 9.47 54.04
N ASN A 466 -5.72 9.07 53.90
CA ASN A 466 -6.18 7.69 54.10
C ASN A 466 -6.32 6.91 52.79
N ASN A 467 -6.07 7.55 51.64
CA ASN A 467 -6.15 6.90 50.34
C ASN A 467 -4.90 6.04 50.07
N ALA A 468 -5.02 5.09 49.16
CA ALA A 468 -3.97 4.14 48.85
C ALA A 468 -3.89 3.83 47.36
N LEU A 469 -2.69 3.52 46.89
CA LEU A 469 -2.51 2.78 45.65
C LEU A 469 -3.10 1.39 45.83
N TYR A 470 -4.07 1.04 44.99
CA TYR A 470 -4.80 -0.22 45.04
C TYR A 470 -4.35 -1.11 43.88
N LEU A 471 -3.73 -2.25 44.22
CA LEU A 471 -3.24 -3.24 43.28
C LEU A 471 -4.07 -4.52 43.38
N MET A 472 -4.44 -5.08 42.23
CA MET A 472 -5.07 -6.41 42.13
C MET A 472 -4.22 -7.30 41.23
N LEU A 473 -3.90 -8.48 41.75
CA LEU A 473 -3.11 -9.50 41.08
C LEU A 473 -4.01 -10.69 40.73
N LEU A 474 -4.14 -10.98 39.44
CA LEU A 474 -5.00 -12.04 38.92
C LEU A 474 -4.17 -13.06 38.13
N SER A 475 -4.46 -14.34 38.33
CA SER A 475 -3.86 -15.44 37.56
C SER A 475 -4.56 -15.60 36.21
N GLY A 476 -3.83 -16.11 35.22
CA GLY A 476 -4.41 -16.57 33.95
C GLY A 476 -5.37 -17.76 34.12
N GLU A 477 -5.33 -18.45 35.26
CA GLU A 477 -6.27 -19.51 35.58
C GLU A 477 -7.69 -19.00 35.83
N LEU A 478 -8.68 -19.73 35.33
CA LEU A 478 -10.09 -19.35 35.46
C LEU A 478 -10.76 -20.07 36.64
N VAL A 479 -11.68 -19.37 37.29
CA VAL A 479 -12.54 -19.90 38.35
C VAL A 479 -13.98 -19.47 38.10
N THR A 480 -14.93 -20.33 38.45
CA THR A 480 -16.38 -20.06 38.32
C THR A 480 -16.98 -19.99 39.71
N TYR A 481 -17.57 -18.84 40.07
CA TYR A 481 -18.18 -18.63 41.38
C TYR A 481 -19.22 -17.48 41.36
N GLY A 482 -20.00 -17.36 42.43
CA GLY A 482 -21.08 -16.38 42.57
C GLY A 482 -22.43 -16.88 42.05
N ASP A 483 -23.50 -16.19 42.46
CA ASP A 483 -24.89 -16.59 42.17
C ASP A 483 -25.22 -16.62 40.68
N GLU A 484 -24.49 -15.85 39.88
CA GLU A 484 -24.64 -15.76 38.42
C GLU A 484 -23.79 -16.79 37.65
N GLY A 485 -22.96 -17.59 38.33
CA GLY A 485 -22.12 -18.61 37.69
C GLY A 485 -21.08 -18.06 36.71
N ARG A 486 -20.55 -16.85 36.94
CA ARG A 486 -19.60 -16.20 36.03
C ARG A 486 -18.20 -16.80 36.15
N THR A 487 -17.58 -17.08 35.00
CA THR A 487 -16.17 -17.48 34.89
C THR A 487 -15.28 -16.25 34.80
N LYS A 488 -14.31 -16.12 35.71
CA LYS A 488 -13.35 -14.99 35.74
C LYS A 488 -11.94 -15.49 36.04
N GLN A 489 -10.93 -14.67 35.77
CA GLN A 489 -9.57 -14.91 36.23
C GLN A 489 -9.53 -15.05 37.76
N ARG A 490 -8.71 -15.98 38.27
CA ARG A 490 -8.56 -16.22 39.71
C ARG A 490 -7.86 -15.02 40.35
N HIS A 491 -8.53 -14.40 41.31
CA HIS A 491 -7.96 -13.34 42.13
C HIS A 491 -6.93 -13.94 43.08
N LEU A 492 -5.65 -13.59 42.93
CA LEU A 492 -4.56 -14.08 43.78
C LEU A 492 -4.38 -13.20 45.00
N ALA A 493 -4.34 -11.89 44.80
CA ALA A 493 -4.09 -10.94 45.88
C ALA A 493 -4.65 -9.54 45.60
N THR A 494 -4.92 -8.83 46.68
CA THR A 494 -5.14 -7.38 46.68
C THR A 494 -4.16 -6.75 47.64
N HIS A 495 -3.46 -5.70 47.20
CA HIS A 495 -2.56 -4.92 48.04
C HIS A 495 -2.95 -3.45 48.03
N GLN A 496 -2.90 -2.82 49.20
CA GLN A 496 -3.13 -1.39 49.36
C GLN A 496 -1.89 -0.75 49.95
N ILE A 497 -1.28 0.16 49.19
CA ILE A 497 -0.11 0.91 49.63
C ILE A 497 -0.59 2.32 49.97
N TYR A 498 -0.81 2.56 51.26
CA TYR A 498 -1.31 3.84 51.76
C TYR A 498 -0.32 4.98 51.48
N LYS A 499 -0.85 6.20 51.35
CA LYS A 499 -0.07 7.42 51.12
C LYS A 499 1.14 7.54 52.05
N GLY A 500 0.94 7.24 53.34
CA GLY A 500 2.02 7.27 54.33
C GLY A 500 3.22 6.37 53.99
N VAL A 501 3.02 5.25 53.29
CA VAL A 501 4.12 4.41 52.79
C VAL A 501 4.73 5.01 51.52
N LEU A 502 3.87 5.48 50.59
CA LEU A 502 4.30 6.07 49.32
C LEU A 502 5.16 7.33 49.52
N ASP A 503 4.84 8.17 50.49
CA ASP A 503 5.57 9.41 50.80
C ASP A 503 7.03 9.16 51.21
N HIS A 504 7.35 7.98 51.77
CA HIS A 504 8.69 7.63 52.24
C HIS A 504 9.53 6.87 51.21
N SER A 505 9.02 6.64 50.00
CA SER A 505 9.80 6.02 48.93
C SER A 505 10.92 6.96 48.48
N ARG A 506 12.16 6.45 48.52
CA ARG A 506 13.37 7.21 48.13
C ARG A 506 13.49 7.43 46.62
N GLU A 507 12.68 6.74 45.84
CA GLU A 507 12.67 6.79 44.37
C GLU A 507 11.58 7.70 43.80
N ASN A 508 10.81 8.37 44.67
CA ASN A 508 9.80 9.31 44.24
C ASN A 508 10.41 10.44 43.40
N GLU A 509 9.72 10.79 42.31
CA GLU A 509 10.03 11.95 41.48
C GLU A 509 9.12 13.12 41.87
N GLU A 510 9.31 14.28 41.23
CA GLU A 510 8.54 15.50 41.53
C GLU A 510 7.02 15.24 41.46
N GLU A 511 6.56 14.65 40.35
CA GLU A 511 5.14 14.40 40.09
C GLU A 511 4.69 12.94 40.31
N TRP A 512 5.61 12.03 40.62
CA TRP A 512 5.35 10.58 40.65
C TRP A 512 5.66 9.97 42.00
N TYR A 513 4.73 9.14 42.49
CA TYR A 513 5.04 8.09 43.45
C TYR A 513 5.64 6.90 42.73
N VAL A 514 6.73 6.34 43.26
CA VAL A 514 7.40 5.14 42.72
C VAL A 514 7.46 4.08 43.81
N TYR A 515 6.95 2.88 43.51
CA TYR A 515 6.93 1.77 44.46
C TYR A 515 7.42 0.46 43.81
N ASP A 516 8.29 -0.26 44.50
CA ASP A 516 8.85 -1.52 44.02
C ASP A 516 7.91 -2.70 44.33
N LEU A 517 7.48 -3.39 43.28
CA LEU A 517 6.58 -4.55 43.32
C LEU A 517 7.33 -5.88 43.17
N SER A 518 8.65 -5.89 42.96
CA SER A 518 9.41 -7.09 42.61
C SER A 518 9.24 -8.19 43.65
N GLY A 519 9.39 -7.83 44.93
CA GLY A 519 9.21 -8.77 46.04
C GLY A 519 7.79 -9.30 46.14
N LEU A 520 6.80 -8.42 45.94
CA LEU A 520 5.38 -8.77 45.96
C LEU A 520 5.03 -9.77 44.86
N LEU A 521 5.48 -9.49 43.63
CA LEU A 521 5.21 -10.38 42.49
C LEU A 521 5.94 -11.72 42.64
N GLY A 522 7.14 -11.74 43.24
CA GLY A 522 7.87 -12.96 43.54
C GLY A 522 7.16 -13.86 44.57
N GLU A 523 6.43 -13.30 45.53
CA GLU A 523 5.71 -14.05 46.56
C GLU A 523 4.65 -14.99 45.96
N TYR A 524 3.95 -14.55 44.90
CA TYR A 524 2.89 -15.32 44.23
C TYR A 524 3.38 -16.12 43.02
N ALA A 525 4.71 -16.22 42.80
CA ALA A 525 5.30 -16.85 41.60
C ALA A 525 4.74 -18.24 41.26
N LYS A 526 4.38 -19.03 42.27
CA LYS A 526 3.86 -20.40 42.09
C LYS A 526 2.38 -20.47 41.71
N GLU A 527 1.64 -19.37 41.87
CA GLU A 527 0.19 -19.30 41.63
C GLU A 527 -0.15 -18.71 40.24
N TYR A 528 0.86 -18.27 39.51
CA TYR A 528 0.71 -17.74 38.15
C TYR A 528 0.51 -18.87 37.13
N ALA A 529 -0.42 -18.63 36.20
CA ALA A 529 -0.56 -19.46 35.02
C ALA A 529 0.70 -19.37 34.15
N GLN A 530 1.09 -20.49 33.57
CA GLN A 530 2.31 -20.61 32.75
C GLN A 530 2.02 -20.47 31.26
N ASP A 531 0.84 -20.92 30.83
CA ASP A 531 0.38 -20.96 29.43
C ASP A 531 -0.65 -19.87 29.10
N LYS A 532 -1.07 -19.10 30.10
CA LYS A 532 -2.02 -17.98 29.97
C LYS A 532 -1.49 -16.74 30.66
N PRO A 533 -1.77 -15.55 30.12
CA PRO A 533 -1.30 -14.32 30.71
C PRO A 533 -2.01 -14.03 32.03
N ASN A 534 -1.21 -13.66 33.02
CA ASN A 534 -1.63 -13.14 34.31
C ASN A 534 -1.86 -11.63 34.18
N ASN A 535 -2.53 -11.00 35.13
CA ASN A 535 -2.97 -9.62 34.99
C ASN A 535 -2.72 -8.81 36.27
N LEU A 536 -2.25 -7.59 36.08
CA LEU A 536 -1.95 -6.65 37.15
C LEU A 536 -2.75 -5.37 36.93
N PHE A 537 -3.68 -5.07 37.85
CA PHE A 537 -4.54 -3.90 37.77
C PHE A 537 -4.18 -2.87 38.84
N PHE A 538 -4.32 -1.60 38.50
CA PHE A 538 -3.98 -0.46 39.33
C PHE A 538 -5.07 0.61 39.33
N THR A 539 -5.36 1.12 40.52
CA THR A 539 -6.23 2.28 40.75
C THR A 539 -5.95 2.86 42.14
N THR A 540 -6.79 3.74 42.65
CA THR A 540 -6.78 4.13 44.07
C THR A 540 -8.00 3.55 44.77
N THR A 541 -7.95 3.41 46.09
CA THR A 541 -9.06 2.87 46.87
C THR A 541 -10.36 3.64 46.62
N GLU A 542 -10.29 4.98 46.63
CA GLU A 542 -11.47 5.83 46.42
C GLU A 542 -12.02 5.74 44.98
N LEU A 543 -11.16 5.74 43.97
CA LEU A 543 -11.60 5.61 42.57
C LEU A 543 -12.22 4.23 42.30
N ARG A 544 -11.72 3.18 42.96
CA ARG A 544 -12.33 1.85 42.92
C ARG A 544 -13.74 1.87 43.51
N ASP A 545 -13.91 2.49 44.68
CA ASP A 545 -15.22 2.53 45.34
C ASP A 545 -16.21 3.40 44.56
N TYR A 546 -15.74 4.51 43.99
CA TYR A 546 -16.51 5.32 43.05
C TYR A 546 -16.96 4.53 41.82
N HIS A 547 -16.08 3.70 41.22
CA HIS A 547 -16.45 2.82 40.11
C HIS A 547 -17.64 1.91 40.45
N TYR A 548 -17.58 1.22 41.59
CA TYR A 548 -18.67 0.33 42.02
C TYR A 548 -19.95 1.10 42.38
N GLN A 549 -19.82 2.29 42.98
CA GLN A 549 -20.97 3.18 43.21
C GLN A 549 -21.62 3.60 41.89
N LYS A 550 -20.83 3.93 40.87
CA LYS A 550 -21.32 4.29 39.53
C LYS A 550 -21.99 3.11 38.85
N GLN A 551 -21.42 1.90 38.91
CA GLN A 551 -22.04 0.68 38.39
C GLN A 551 -23.43 0.45 39.01
N LYS A 552 -23.56 0.65 40.33
CA LYS A 552 -24.85 0.51 41.02
C LYS A 552 -25.89 1.53 40.55
N ASN A 553 -25.46 2.76 40.24
CA ASN A 553 -26.34 3.88 39.95
C ASN A 553 -26.62 4.09 38.45
N ASN A 554 -25.87 3.45 37.55
CA ASN A 554 -26.00 3.63 36.10
C ASN A 554 -25.89 2.29 35.37
N ALA A 555 -27.01 1.80 34.86
CA ALA A 555 -27.09 0.53 34.15
C ALA A 555 -26.25 0.49 32.85
N TYR A 556 -26.17 1.61 32.12
CA TYR A 556 -25.35 1.68 30.91
C TYR A 556 -23.86 1.56 31.25
N TYR A 557 -23.40 2.26 32.29
CA TYR A 557 -22.03 2.11 32.76
C TYR A 557 -21.75 0.70 33.30
N HIS A 558 -22.70 0.10 34.01
CA HIS A 558 -22.56 -1.28 34.50
C HIS A 558 -22.31 -2.28 33.35
N ILE A 559 -23.05 -2.14 32.25
CA ILE A 559 -22.88 -2.98 31.06
C ILE A 559 -21.52 -2.73 30.40
N GLN A 560 -21.16 -1.45 30.19
CA GLN A 560 -19.92 -1.07 29.50
C GLN A 560 -18.65 -1.42 30.33
N ALA A 561 -18.75 -1.44 31.65
CA ALA A 561 -17.65 -1.71 32.57
C ALA A 561 -17.83 -3.03 33.35
N ILE A 562 -18.39 -4.06 32.70
CA ILE A 562 -18.64 -5.37 33.32
C ILE A 562 -17.33 -6.10 33.70
N ASN A 563 -16.28 -5.85 32.93
CA ASN A 563 -14.91 -6.25 33.25
C ASN A 563 -14.21 -5.12 34.01
N LEU A 564 -13.18 -5.45 34.80
CA LEU A 564 -12.45 -4.47 35.61
C LEU A 564 -11.91 -3.33 34.72
N PRO A 565 -12.31 -2.06 34.95
CA PRO A 565 -11.98 -0.95 34.06
C PRO A 565 -10.62 -0.32 34.36
N PHE A 566 -9.90 -0.84 35.35
CA PHE A 566 -8.71 -0.20 35.89
C PHE A 566 -7.51 -0.36 34.96
N GLN A 567 -6.52 0.52 35.13
CA GLN A 567 -5.30 0.53 34.35
C GLN A 567 -4.55 -0.78 34.57
N ASN A 568 -4.17 -1.48 33.50
CA ASN A 568 -3.64 -2.83 33.64
C ASN A 568 -2.59 -3.20 32.62
N ILE A 569 -1.85 -4.26 32.94
CA ILE A 569 -0.93 -4.92 32.03
C ILE A 569 -0.97 -6.44 32.24
N GLU A 570 -0.81 -7.16 31.14
CA GLU A 570 -0.73 -8.62 31.17
C GLU A 570 0.72 -9.06 31.24
N PHE A 571 0.98 -10.18 31.91
CA PHE A 571 2.33 -10.69 32.05
C PHE A 571 2.42 -12.20 32.11
N TYR A 572 3.58 -12.71 31.70
CA TYR A 572 4.04 -14.06 32.02
C TYR A 572 5.17 -14.00 33.04
N TYR A 573 5.23 -15.00 33.91
CA TYR A 573 6.29 -15.14 34.90
C TYR A 573 7.06 -16.43 34.63
N MET A 574 8.29 -16.30 34.14
CA MET A 574 9.07 -17.40 33.57
C MET A 574 10.55 -17.32 33.95
N THR A 575 11.34 -18.35 33.62
CA THR A 575 12.78 -18.32 33.83
C THR A 575 13.47 -17.38 32.83
N LEU A 576 14.70 -16.96 33.14
CA LEU A 576 15.48 -16.09 32.25
C LEU A 576 15.80 -16.76 30.89
N GLU A 577 15.95 -18.09 30.88
CA GLU A 577 16.18 -18.86 29.65
C GLU A 577 14.93 -18.87 28.76
N GLN A 578 13.76 -19.13 29.34
CA GLN A 578 12.48 -19.11 28.63
C GLN A 578 12.17 -17.73 28.01
N LYS A 579 12.50 -16.65 28.73
CA LYS A 579 12.32 -15.29 28.22
C LYS A 579 13.17 -15.02 26.97
N LYS A 580 14.43 -15.46 26.97
CA LYS A 580 15.33 -15.29 25.81
C LYS A 580 14.85 -16.06 24.58
N ASP A 581 14.30 -17.25 24.78
CA ASP A 581 13.77 -18.09 23.69
C ASP A 581 12.49 -17.47 23.08
N GLU A 582 11.59 -16.92 23.89
CA GLU A 582 10.40 -16.21 23.40
C GLU A 582 10.75 -14.93 22.64
N GLU A 583 11.65 -14.10 23.18
CA GLU A 583 12.09 -12.85 22.53
C GLU A 583 12.73 -13.13 21.16
N ALA A 584 13.49 -14.23 21.02
CA ALA A 584 14.09 -14.64 19.75
C ALA A 584 13.05 -15.15 18.71
N SER A 585 11.89 -15.63 19.14
CA SER A 585 10.84 -16.14 18.25
C SER A 585 10.02 -15.04 17.56
N HIS A 586 10.02 -13.82 18.11
CA HIS A 586 9.26 -12.67 17.61
C HIS A 586 10.06 -11.78 16.63
N GLU A 587 11.34 -12.09 16.37
CA GLU A 587 12.18 -11.39 15.38
C GLU A 587 12.09 -11.96 13.95
N PHE A 588 11.21 -12.96 13.69
CA PHE A 588 11.09 -13.66 12.40
C PHE A 588 9.79 -13.42 11.64
#